data_AF-A0AAV9HXS6-F1
#
_entry.id   AF-A0AAV9HXS6-F1
#
_cell.length_a   1.000
_cell.length_b   1.000
_cell.length_c   1.000
_cell.angle_alpha   90.00
_cell.angle_beta   90.00
_cell.angle_gamma   90.00
#
_symmetry.space_group_name_H-M   'P 1'
#
loop_
_entity.id
_entity.type
_entity.pdbx_description
1 polymer ?
#
loop_
_entity_poly.entity_id
_entity_poly.type
_entity_poly.pdbx_seq_one_letter_code
_entity_poly.pdbx_strand_id
1 'polypeptide(L)'
;MHLPLSTLVALLPLYLSATVSAQGPSGSGKTTRYWDCCKPSCAWPKKGNAPNPVRTCDKNDQPLNDGGNTRSGCDSGGSAFMCSNQSPWAVNETLAYGWAAVNIAGSNEAAWCCACYELTFTSGPVSGKKMIVQATNTGGDLGNNHFDIAMPGGGVGIFNACTQQYGAPPNGWGERYGGIGGKNECAGFPAALKDGCNWRFDWFQGADNPNVNFRQVACPAAITSKSNCVRQRDVIDQTPTGPSTVPTWTP
;
A
#
# COMPACT_ATOMS: atom_id res chain seq x y z
N MET A 1 62.95 -23.53 29.87
CA MET A 1 61.63 -24.18 30.01
C MET A 1 60.73 -23.67 28.89
N HIS A 2 60.69 -24.40 27.78
CA HIS A 2 59.78 -24.11 26.66
C HIS A 2 58.57 -25.03 26.80
N LEU A 3 57.38 -24.44 26.94
CA LEU A 3 56.12 -25.17 26.89
C LEU A 3 55.79 -25.51 25.43
N PRO A 4 55.35 -26.73 25.13
CA PRO A 4 55.06 -27.17 23.76
C PRO A 4 53.80 -26.48 23.21
N LEU A 5 53.83 -26.15 21.92
CA LEU A 5 52.81 -25.44 21.15
C LEU A 5 51.48 -26.24 20.99
N SER A 6 51.40 -27.44 21.55
CA SER A 6 50.35 -28.43 21.27
C SER A 6 49.08 -28.29 22.12
N THR A 7 48.98 -27.32 23.02
CA THR A 7 47.84 -27.15 23.95
C THR A 7 46.94 -25.95 23.64
N LEU A 8 47.08 -25.31 22.47
CA LEU A 8 46.34 -24.10 22.09
C LEU A 8 45.24 -24.34 21.04
N VAL A 9 44.61 -25.52 21.02
CA VAL A 9 43.48 -25.83 20.10
C VAL A 9 42.14 -26.01 20.81
N ALA A 10 42.11 -26.10 22.14
CA ALA A 10 40.85 -26.25 22.87
C ALA A 10 40.38 -24.89 23.40
N LEU A 11 39.86 -24.03 22.53
CA LEU A 11 38.94 -22.91 22.82
C LEU A 11 38.62 -22.15 21.52
N LEU A 12 38.07 -22.84 20.50
CA LEU A 12 37.23 -22.14 19.52
C LEU A 12 35.86 -21.96 20.16
N PRO A 13 35.41 -20.73 20.45
CA PRO A 13 33.99 -20.51 20.71
C PRO A 13 33.28 -20.90 19.41
N LEU A 14 32.34 -21.84 19.50
CA LEU A 14 31.32 -22.03 18.48
C LEU A 14 30.53 -20.72 18.40
N TYR A 15 31.01 -19.76 17.61
CA TYR A 15 30.20 -18.63 17.16
C TYR A 15 29.23 -19.20 16.13
N LEU A 16 28.15 -19.82 16.62
CA LEU A 16 26.92 -19.91 15.84
C LEU A 16 26.45 -18.46 15.66
N SER A 17 26.89 -17.81 14.59
CA SER A 17 26.19 -16.65 14.06
C SER A 17 24.85 -17.15 13.57
N ALA A 18 23.88 -17.23 14.48
CA ALA A 18 22.48 -17.29 14.11
C ALA A 18 22.23 -15.99 13.32
N THR A 19 22.23 -16.09 11.99
CA THR A 19 21.70 -15.04 11.13
C THR A 19 20.21 -14.99 11.43
N VAL A 20 19.83 -14.26 12.48
CA VAL A 20 18.45 -13.82 12.66
C VAL A 20 18.17 -12.97 11.43
N SER A 21 17.53 -13.55 10.42
CA SER A 21 16.92 -12.75 9.36
C SER A 21 15.99 -11.78 10.07
N ALA A 22 16.33 -10.49 10.05
CA ALA A 22 15.45 -9.47 10.57
C ALA A 22 14.09 -9.63 9.86
N GLN A 23 13.06 -9.91 10.63
CA GLN A 23 11.69 -10.09 10.12
C GLN A 23 10.96 -8.77 10.36
N GLY A 24 10.42 -8.19 9.29
CA GLY A 24 9.54 -7.03 9.40
C GLY A 24 8.22 -7.37 10.09
N PRO A 25 7.38 -6.36 10.41
CA PRO A 25 6.10 -6.57 11.08
C PRO A 25 5.23 -7.61 10.37
N SER A 26 4.60 -8.47 11.15
CA SER A 26 3.65 -9.48 10.69
C SER A 26 2.58 -9.72 11.76
N GLY A 27 1.47 -10.35 11.37
CA GLY A 27 0.41 -10.70 12.29
C GLY A 27 -0.94 -10.83 11.59
N SER A 28 -2.01 -10.84 12.38
CA SER A 28 -3.37 -10.73 11.85
C SER A 28 -3.82 -9.26 11.81
N GLY A 29 -4.69 -8.95 10.86
CA GLY A 29 -5.20 -7.61 10.65
C GLY A 29 -6.61 -7.57 10.06
N LYS A 30 -7.16 -6.37 10.05
CA LYS A 30 -8.45 -6.06 9.44
C LYS A 30 -8.25 -5.26 8.16
N THR A 31 -9.25 -5.29 7.29
CA THR A 31 -9.26 -4.43 6.10
C THR A 31 -10.51 -3.60 6.03
N THR A 32 -10.38 -2.44 5.38
CA THR A 32 -11.48 -1.67 4.82
C THR A 32 -11.15 -1.31 3.37
N ARG A 33 -11.95 -0.43 2.77
CA ARG A 33 -11.78 0.06 1.42
C ARG A 33 -12.02 1.56 1.38
N TYR A 34 -11.23 2.28 0.59
CA TYR A 34 -11.41 3.72 0.39
C TYR A 34 -10.89 4.20 -0.96
N TRP A 35 -11.38 5.37 -1.36
CA TRP A 35 -10.74 6.23 -2.36
C TRP A 35 -11.28 7.65 -2.19
N ASP A 36 -10.52 8.50 -1.51
CA ASP A 36 -10.90 9.88 -1.18
C ASP A 36 -10.28 10.94 -2.10
N CYS A 37 -9.41 10.49 -3.02
CA CYS A 37 -8.60 11.29 -3.93
C CYS A 37 -7.57 12.21 -3.24
N CYS A 38 -7.46 12.20 -1.91
CA CYS A 38 -6.53 13.06 -1.19
C CYS A 38 -5.08 12.75 -1.58
N LYS A 39 -4.19 13.73 -1.44
CA LYS A 39 -2.76 13.43 -1.35
C LYS A 39 -2.53 12.47 -0.18
N PRO A 40 -1.92 11.29 -0.40
CA PRO A 40 -1.73 10.32 0.66
C PRO A 40 -0.60 10.78 1.60
N SER A 41 -0.63 10.41 2.89
CA SER A 41 0.25 11.00 3.90
C SER A 41 1.75 10.74 3.65
N CYS A 42 2.13 9.60 3.07
CA CYS A 42 3.51 9.29 2.70
C CYS A 42 4.00 10.08 1.47
N ALA A 43 3.14 10.89 0.85
CA ALA A 43 3.53 11.85 -0.19
C ALA A 43 4.10 13.16 0.38
N TRP A 44 4.06 13.37 1.70
CA TRP A 44 4.76 14.49 2.32
C TRP A 44 6.26 14.20 2.47
N PRO A 45 7.13 15.22 2.30
CA PRO A 45 8.57 15.04 2.51
C PRO A 45 8.87 14.55 3.93
N LYS A 46 9.93 13.75 4.08
CA LYS A 46 10.48 13.30 5.37
C LYS A 46 9.53 12.43 6.23
N LYS A 47 8.49 11.84 5.63
CA LYS A 47 7.54 10.96 6.34
C LYS A 47 8.01 9.52 6.51
N GLY A 48 8.98 9.07 5.74
CA GLY A 48 9.51 7.71 5.82
C GLY A 48 10.98 7.64 5.45
N ASN A 49 11.57 6.45 5.56
CA ASN A 49 12.95 6.19 5.17
C ASN A 49 13.07 5.95 3.65
N ALA A 50 12.48 6.84 2.84
CA ALA A 50 12.50 6.76 1.38
C ALA A 50 13.10 8.06 0.80
N PRO A 51 13.98 7.98 -0.22
CA PRO A 51 14.59 9.18 -0.80
C PRO A 51 13.57 10.12 -1.45
N ASN A 52 12.52 9.53 -2.04
CA ASN A 52 11.41 10.25 -2.63
C ASN A 52 10.13 9.90 -1.85
N PRO A 53 9.24 10.88 -1.61
CA PRO A 53 7.90 10.57 -1.12
C PRO A 53 7.06 9.91 -2.22
N VAL A 54 5.88 9.42 -1.84
CA VAL A 54 4.90 8.90 -2.80
C VAL A 54 4.53 9.99 -3.81
N ARG A 55 4.59 9.64 -5.10
CA ARG A 55 4.20 10.50 -6.21
C ARG A 55 2.72 10.87 -6.09
N THR A 56 2.44 12.14 -6.28
CA THR A 56 1.08 12.68 -6.38
C THR A 56 0.84 13.19 -7.80
N CYS A 57 -0.43 13.42 -8.12
CA CYS A 57 -0.84 13.94 -9.40
C CYS A 57 -1.66 15.22 -9.24
N ASP A 58 -1.70 16.03 -10.29
CA ASP A 58 -2.58 17.18 -10.36
C ASP A 58 -4.05 16.76 -10.63
N LYS A 59 -4.93 17.76 -10.82
CA LYS A 59 -6.34 17.52 -11.10
C LYS A 59 -6.59 16.68 -12.36
N ASN A 60 -5.69 16.72 -13.33
CA ASN A 60 -5.77 16.01 -14.61
C ASN A 60 -4.97 14.70 -14.59
N ASP A 61 -4.65 14.20 -13.40
CA ASP A 61 -3.91 12.96 -13.19
C ASP A 61 -2.49 12.98 -13.78
N GLN A 62 -1.89 14.18 -13.92
CA GLN A 62 -0.50 14.33 -14.35
C GLN A 62 0.45 14.32 -13.15
N PRO A 63 1.54 13.52 -13.16
CA PRO A 63 2.50 13.47 -12.07
C PRO A 63 3.08 14.84 -11.66
N LEU A 64 3.01 15.14 -10.37
CA LEU A 64 3.71 16.27 -9.75
C LEU A 64 5.14 15.85 -9.38
N ASN A 65 6.12 16.51 -9.98
CA ASN A 65 7.56 16.28 -9.74
C ASN A 65 8.15 17.34 -8.82
N ASP A 66 7.47 17.61 -7.71
CA ASP A 66 7.76 18.73 -6.81
C ASP A 66 8.32 18.28 -5.45
N GLY A 67 8.71 17.01 -5.33
CA GLY A 67 9.19 16.41 -4.09
C GLY A 67 8.14 16.34 -2.99
N GLY A 68 6.84 16.40 -3.32
CA GLY A 68 5.76 16.34 -2.35
C GLY A 68 5.42 17.68 -1.70
N ASN A 69 5.80 18.81 -2.30
CA ASN A 69 5.59 20.15 -1.73
C ASN A 69 4.15 20.67 -1.91
N THR A 70 3.47 20.29 -2.98
CA THR A 70 2.10 20.74 -3.27
C THR A 70 1.15 20.23 -2.20
N ARG A 71 0.29 21.13 -1.72
CA ARG A 71 -0.71 20.85 -0.69
C ARG A 71 -1.80 19.91 -1.20
N SER A 72 -2.33 19.07 -0.32
CA SER A 72 -3.39 18.11 -0.64
C SER A 72 -4.64 18.82 -1.16
N GLY A 73 -5.30 18.27 -2.19
CA GLY A 73 -6.64 18.72 -2.59
C GLY A 73 -7.70 18.58 -1.50
N CYS A 74 -7.43 17.80 -0.44
CA CYS A 74 -8.28 17.74 0.76
C CYS A 74 -8.07 18.91 1.73
N ASP A 75 -7.01 19.70 1.54
CA ASP A 75 -6.78 20.93 2.28
C ASP A 75 -7.26 22.13 1.48
N SER A 76 -7.63 23.21 2.16
CA SER A 76 -8.01 24.46 1.51
C SER A 76 -6.86 25.00 0.63
N GLY A 77 -7.18 25.23 -0.64
CA GLY A 77 -6.27 25.75 -1.67
C GLY A 77 -5.22 24.76 -2.19
N GLY A 78 -5.33 23.46 -1.86
CA GLY A 78 -4.42 22.45 -2.39
C GLY A 78 -4.83 21.90 -3.76
N SER A 79 -3.89 21.23 -4.42
CA SER A 79 -4.03 20.76 -5.80
C SER A 79 -3.28 19.45 -6.09
N ALA A 80 -2.78 18.77 -5.06
CA ALA A 80 -2.20 17.44 -5.17
C ALA A 80 -3.20 16.35 -4.77
N PHE A 81 -3.30 15.31 -5.58
CA PHE A 81 -4.22 14.19 -5.44
C PHE A 81 -3.48 12.86 -5.51
N MET A 82 -4.12 11.78 -5.07
CA MET A 82 -3.66 10.43 -5.35
C MET A 82 -3.72 10.15 -6.86
N CYS A 83 -2.63 9.65 -7.44
CA CYS A 83 -2.59 9.29 -8.86
C CYS A 83 -3.48 8.08 -9.14
N SER A 84 -4.24 8.10 -10.23
CA SER A 84 -5.13 7.00 -10.62
C SER A 84 -4.40 5.67 -10.82
N ASN A 85 -3.15 5.72 -11.28
CA ASN A 85 -2.32 4.54 -11.51
C ASN A 85 -1.91 3.83 -10.20
N GLN A 86 -2.17 4.44 -9.05
CA GLN A 86 -2.10 3.82 -7.72
C GLN A 86 -3.42 3.12 -7.34
N SER A 87 -4.15 2.63 -8.35
CA SER A 87 -5.31 1.74 -8.22
C SER A 87 -4.90 0.26 -8.27
N PRO A 88 -5.59 -0.64 -7.54
CA PRO A 88 -5.22 -2.04 -7.44
C PRO A 88 -5.45 -2.78 -8.76
N TRP A 89 -4.70 -3.85 -8.98
CA TRP A 89 -4.85 -4.71 -10.15
C TRP A 89 -4.50 -6.16 -9.84
N ALA A 90 -5.07 -7.08 -10.61
CA ALA A 90 -4.76 -8.49 -10.52
C ALA A 90 -3.51 -8.84 -11.33
N VAL A 91 -2.59 -9.59 -10.73
CA VAL A 91 -1.42 -10.17 -11.40
C VAL A 91 -1.79 -11.53 -12.02
N ASN A 92 -2.61 -12.30 -11.30
CA ASN A 92 -3.22 -13.55 -11.74
C ASN A 92 -4.43 -13.86 -10.84
N GLU A 93 -5.04 -15.03 -11.01
CA GLU A 93 -6.20 -15.48 -10.22
C GLU A 93 -6.01 -15.45 -8.69
N THR A 94 -4.78 -15.60 -8.19
CA THR A 94 -4.50 -15.75 -6.74
C THR A 94 -3.69 -14.59 -6.15
N LEU A 95 -3.16 -13.70 -6.99
CA LEU A 95 -2.34 -12.56 -6.57
C LEU A 95 -2.82 -11.23 -7.18
N ALA A 96 -2.95 -10.22 -6.33
CA ALA A 96 -3.14 -8.82 -6.73
C ALA A 96 -2.06 -7.92 -6.13
N TYR A 97 -1.85 -6.76 -6.75
CA TYR A 97 -1.03 -5.67 -6.23
C TYR A 97 -1.87 -4.41 -6.01
N GLY A 98 -1.45 -3.57 -5.07
CA GLY A 98 -2.13 -2.31 -4.82
C GLY A 98 -1.47 -1.45 -3.74
N TRP A 99 -2.29 -0.62 -3.11
CA TRP A 99 -1.88 0.33 -2.08
C TRP A 99 -2.89 0.35 -0.94
N ALA A 100 -2.45 0.83 0.23
CA ALA A 100 -3.32 0.96 1.38
C ALA A 100 -2.93 2.14 2.27
N ALA A 101 -3.91 2.69 2.99
CA ALA A 101 -3.64 3.37 4.25
C ALA A 101 -3.44 2.32 5.35
N VAL A 102 -2.45 2.51 6.21
CA VAL A 102 -2.10 1.50 7.22
C VAL A 102 -2.04 2.09 8.63
N ASN A 103 -2.32 1.23 9.60
CA ASN A 103 -1.99 1.45 11.01
C ASN A 103 -1.46 0.13 11.59
N ILE A 104 -0.16 0.05 11.84
CA ILE A 104 0.50 -1.17 12.32
C ILE A 104 0.80 -1.03 13.82
N ALA A 105 0.39 -2.03 14.60
CA ALA A 105 0.53 -2.02 16.06
C ALA A 105 1.99 -1.83 16.48
N GLY A 106 2.24 -0.93 17.44
CA GLY A 106 3.59 -0.65 17.95
C GLY A 106 4.53 0.00 16.94
N SER A 107 4.00 0.50 15.82
CA SER A 107 4.76 1.13 14.74
C SER A 107 4.37 2.60 14.56
N ASN A 108 4.90 3.25 13.54
CA ASN A 108 4.58 4.62 13.20
C ASN A 108 4.79 4.90 11.70
N GLU A 109 4.38 6.10 11.28
CA GLU A 109 4.45 6.53 9.89
C GLU A 109 5.85 6.44 9.27
N ALA A 110 6.89 6.78 10.03
CA ALA A 110 8.28 6.65 9.57
C ALA A 110 8.67 5.19 9.27
N ALA A 111 8.13 4.24 10.02
CA ALA A 111 8.39 2.82 9.85
C ALA A 111 7.59 2.20 8.69
N TRP A 112 6.31 2.56 8.50
CA TRP A 112 5.51 1.94 7.45
C TRP A 112 5.48 2.68 6.12
N CYS A 113 5.76 3.98 6.06
CA CYS A 113 5.62 4.71 4.81
C CYS A 113 6.48 4.09 3.69
N CYS A 114 5.82 3.74 2.59
CA CYS A 114 6.36 3.06 1.43
C CYS A 114 6.84 1.62 1.64
N ALA A 115 6.61 1.03 2.81
CA ALA A 115 6.81 -0.40 3.04
C ALA A 115 5.75 -1.20 2.30
N CYS A 116 6.08 -2.43 1.91
CA CYS A 116 5.12 -3.36 1.34
C CYS A 116 4.76 -4.49 2.30
N TYR A 117 3.52 -4.93 2.22
CA TYR A 117 2.98 -6.02 3.01
C TYR A 117 2.28 -7.01 2.10
N GLU A 118 2.63 -8.30 2.21
CA GLU A 118 1.84 -9.38 1.64
C GLU A 118 0.70 -9.67 2.60
N LEU A 119 -0.53 -9.46 2.13
CA LEU A 119 -1.77 -9.80 2.80
C LEU A 119 -2.23 -11.15 2.25
N THR A 120 -2.52 -12.11 3.13
CA THR A 120 -3.26 -13.33 2.82
C THR A 120 -4.63 -13.19 3.43
N PHE A 121 -5.68 -13.14 2.59
CA PHE A 121 -7.06 -13.02 3.09
C PHE A 121 -7.48 -14.30 3.82
N THR A 122 -8.18 -14.13 4.94
CA THR A 122 -8.61 -15.23 5.83
C THR A 122 -10.13 -15.34 5.96
N SER A 123 -10.89 -14.43 5.34
CA SER A 123 -12.35 -14.47 5.30
C SER A 123 -12.91 -13.88 4.01
N GLY A 124 -14.23 -14.02 3.81
CA GLY A 124 -14.93 -13.52 2.63
C GLY A 124 -14.65 -14.35 1.36
N PRO A 125 -15.17 -13.91 0.20
CA PRO A 125 -15.07 -14.65 -1.06
C PRO A 125 -13.64 -14.72 -1.62
N VAL A 126 -12.73 -13.92 -1.07
CA VAL A 126 -11.31 -13.86 -1.47
C VAL A 126 -10.39 -14.65 -0.53
N SER A 127 -10.93 -15.39 0.44
CA SER A 127 -10.12 -16.17 1.40
C SER A 127 -9.11 -17.08 0.68
N GLY A 128 -7.85 -17.04 1.14
CA GLY A 128 -6.73 -17.76 0.53
C GLY A 128 -6.01 -17.00 -0.60
N LYS A 129 -6.63 -15.99 -1.22
CA LYS A 129 -5.95 -15.11 -2.17
C LYS A 129 -4.94 -14.21 -1.46
N LYS A 130 -3.99 -13.70 -2.22
CA LYS A 130 -2.93 -12.82 -1.73
C LYS A 130 -2.97 -11.46 -2.40
N MET A 131 -2.64 -10.42 -1.65
CA MET A 131 -2.46 -9.08 -2.16
C MET A 131 -1.17 -8.48 -1.60
N ILE A 132 -0.29 -7.94 -2.45
CA ILE A 132 0.84 -7.13 -1.98
C ILE A 132 0.45 -5.66 -2.08
N VAL A 133 0.42 -4.97 -0.94
CA VAL A 133 0.12 -3.54 -0.87
C VAL A 133 1.34 -2.74 -0.47
N GLN A 134 1.54 -1.57 -1.06
CA GLN A 134 2.42 -0.55 -0.49
C GLN A 134 1.64 0.41 0.39
N ALA A 135 2.15 0.66 1.60
CA ALA A 135 1.62 1.66 2.50
C ALA A 135 1.93 3.07 1.99
N THR A 136 0.91 3.81 1.57
CA THR A 136 1.05 5.20 1.05
C THR A 136 0.40 6.22 1.96
N ASN A 137 -0.47 5.79 2.87
CA ASN A 137 -1.19 6.68 3.76
C ASN A 137 -1.24 6.08 5.18
N THR A 138 -1.58 6.91 6.15
CA THR A 138 -1.88 6.51 7.52
C THR A 138 -3.38 6.56 7.74
N GLY A 139 -3.98 5.48 8.23
CA GLY A 139 -5.37 5.47 8.67
C GLY A 139 -5.47 5.79 10.16
N GLY A 140 -5.47 7.08 10.51
CA GLY A 140 -5.39 7.52 11.92
C GLY A 140 -6.61 7.18 12.78
N ASP A 141 -7.74 6.88 12.15
CA ASP A 141 -9.00 6.41 12.75
C ASP A 141 -9.10 4.87 12.83
N LEU A 142 -8.13 4.17 12.24
CA LEU A 142 -8.15 2.72 12.16
C LEU A 142 -7.58 2.08 13.43
N GLY A 143 -8.08 0.89 13.76
CA GLY A 143 -7.55 0.09 14.85
C GLY A 143 -6.14 -0.45 14.56
N ASN A 144 -5.59 -1.19 15.52
CA ASN A 144 -4.30 -1.87 15.35
C ASN A 144 -4.33 -2.88 14.19
N ASN A 145 -3.26 -2.91 13.40
CA ASN A 145 -3.08 -3.80 12.24
C ASN A 145 -4.22 -3.70 11.22
N HIS A 146 -4.46 -2.49 10.75
CA HIS A 146 -5.53 -2.22 9.78
C HIS A 146 -4.94 -1.79 8.44
N PHE A 147 -5.48 -2.34 7.36
CA PHE A 147 -5.17 -1.98 5.98
C PHE A 147 -6.42 -1.46 5.27
N ASP A 148 -6.55 -0.15 5.11
CA ASP A 148 -7.61 0.46 4.31
C ASP A 148 -7.18 0.44 2.85
N ILE A 149 -7.71 -0.52 2.09
CA ILE A 149 -7.21 -0.82 0.75
C ILE A 149 -7.72 0.26 -0.21
N ALA A 150 -6.80 0.92 -0.91
CA ALA A 150 -7.14 1.92 -1.91
C ALA A 150 -7.80 1.23 -3.10
N MET A 151 -9.07 1.55 -3.37
CA MET A 151 -9.81 1.06 -4.53
C MET A 151 -10.85 2.10 -4.96
N PRO A 152 -10.80 2.62 -6.20
CA PRO A 152 -11.78 3.58 -6.68
C PRO A 152 -13.20 3.11 -6.46
N GLY A 153 -14.01 3.96 -5.82
CA GLY A 153 -15.39 3.64 -5.47
C GLY A 153 -15.52 2.85 -4.16
N GLY A 154 -14.46 2.70 -3.36
CA GLY A 154 -14.51 2.14 -1.99
C GLY A 154 -15.17 3.05 -0.94
N GLY A 155 -15.46 4.31 -1.30
CA GLY A 155 -15.98 5.33 -0.39
C GLY A 155 -14.91 6.37 -0.05
N VAL A 156 -15.32 7.62 0.09
CA VAL A 156 -14.40 8.74 0.36
C VAL A 156 -14.08 8.87 1.85
N GLY A 157 -14.95 8.35 2.73
CA GLY A 157 -14.76 8.38 4.16
C GLY A 157 -14.80 9.80 4.73
N ILE A 158 -13.85 10.12 5.61
CA ILE A 158 -13.81 11.40 6.33
C ILE A 158 -13.59 12.57 5.36
N PHE A 159 -12.66 12.42 4.41
CA PHE A 159 -12.29 13.46 3.46
C PHE A 159 -12.91 13.21 2.08
N ASN A 160 -12.91 14.23 1.20
CA ASN A 160 -13.39 14.07 -0.17
C ASN A 160 -12.74 15.11 -1.08
N ALA A 161 -11.57 14.78 -1.64
CA ALA A 161 -10.99 15.53 -2.75
C ALA A 161 -11.56 15.10 -4.11
N CYS A 162 -12.30 13.99 -4.18
CA CYS A 162 -12.84 13.50 -5.45
C CYS A 162 -13.86 14.47 -6.08
N THR A 163 -14.60 15.22 -5.26
CA THR A 163 -15.44 16.33 -5.76
C THR A 163 -14.60 17.39 -6.46
N GLN A 164 -13.46 17.77 -5.88
CA GLN A 164 -12.58 18.78 -6.47
C GLN A 164 -11.84 18.26 -7.70
N GLN A 165 -11.36 17.01 -7.67
CA GLN A 165 -10.58 16.41 -8.75
C GLN A 165 -11.45 16.05 -9.95
N TYR A 166 -12.52 15.28 -9.71
CA TYR A 166 -13.29 14.61 -10.76
C TYR A 166 -14.75 15.07 -10.82
N GLY A 167 -15.18 16.01 -9.98
CA GLY A 167 -16.59 16.41 -9.90
C GLY A 167 -17.48 15.34 -9.28
N ALA A 168 -16.93 14.45 -8.45
CA ALA A 168 -17.72 13.44 -7.74
C ALA A 168 -18.79 14.10 -6.83
N PRO A 169 -19.92 13.42 -6.55
CA PRO A 169 -20.91 13.91 -5.60
C PRO A 169 -20.33 14.20 -4.20
N PRO A 170 -21.03 14.96 -3.33
CA PRO A 170 -20.53 15.31 -1.99
C PRO A 170 -20.15 14.11 -1.10
N ASN A 171 -20.75 12.94 -1.33
CA ASN A 171 -20.45 11.67 -0.65
C ASN A 171 -19.52 10.74 -1.45
N GLY A 172 -18.97 11.18 -2.58
CA GLY A 172 -18.32 10.31 -3.56
C GLY A 172 -19.33 9.60 -4.47
N TRP A 173 -18.88 8.58 -5.19
CA TRP A 173 -19.70 7.87 -6.21
C TRP A 173 -20.71 6.86 -5.63
N GLY A 174 -20.91 6.82 -4.32
CA GLY A 174 -21.85 5.92 -3.65
C GLY A 174 -22.02 6.32 -2.19
N GLU A 175 -22.13 5.34 -1.29
CA GLU A 175 -22.14 5.61 0.14
C GLU A 175 -20.81 6.24 0.59
N ARG A 176 -20.89 7.18 1.53
CA ARG A 176 -19.71 7.88 2.04
C ARG A 176 -18.65 6.91 2.55
N TYR A 177 -19.09 5.86 3.25
CA TYR A 177 -18.28 4.74 3.71
C TYR A 177 -18.76 3.47 3.01
N GLY A 178 -17.86 2.78 2.31
CA GLY A 178 -18.18 1.56 1.55
C GLY A 178 -18.45 1.79 0.05
N GLY A 179 -18.78 3.03 -0.35
CA GLY A 179 -18.85 3.46 -1.73
C GLY A 179 -19.96 2.81 -2.55
N ILE A 180 -19.67 2.47 -3.81
CA ILE A 180 -20.65 1.87 -4.73
C ILE A 180 -21.04 0.44 -4.31
N GLY A 181 -22.24 0.01 -4.71
CA GLY A 181 -22.81 -1.29 -4.38
C GLY A 181 -22.57 -2.37 -5.44
N GLY A 182 -22.34 -1.99 -6.70
CA GLY A 182 -22.21 -2.93 -7.82
C GLY A 182 -21.28 -2.49 -8.95
N LYS A 183 -20.78 -3.48 -9.70
CA LYS A 183 -19.84 -3.28 -10.81
C LYS A 183 -20.37 -2.35 -11.91
N ASN A 184 -21.68 -2.39 -12.18
CA ASN A 184 -22.32 -1.57 -13.20
C ASN A 184 -22.13 -0.06 -12.96
N GLU A 185 -21.93 0.36 -11.70
CA GLU A 185 -21.70 1.76 -11.34
C GLU A 185 -20.31 2.25 -11.80
N CYS A 186 -19.34 1.34 -12.00
CA CYS A 186 -18.01 1.68 -12.53
C CYS A 186 -18.06 2.30 -13.94
N ALA A 187 -19.13 2.09 -14.71
CA ALA A 187 -19.29 2.67 -16.04
C ALA A 187 -19.29 4.22 -16.00
N GLY A 188 -19.77 4.81 -14.90
CA GLY A 188 -19.83 6.26 -14.68
C GLY A 188 -18.55 6.89 -14.14
N PHE A 189 -17.50 6.11 -13.85
CA PHE A 189 -16.26 6.64 -13.29
C PHE A 189 -15.41 7.35 -14.35
N PRO A 190 -14.51 8.28 -13.94
CA PRO A 190 -13.44 8.77 -14.80
C PRO A 190 -12.67 7.60 -15.41
N ALA A 191 -12.30 7.70 -16.70
CA ALA A 191 -11.70 6.60 -17.45
C ALA A 191 -10.50 5.96 -16.71
N ALA A 192 -9.65 6.80 -16.12
CA ALA A 192 -8.45 6.37 -15.39
C ALA A 192 -8.74 5.57 -14.10
N LEU A 193 -9.96 5.64 -13.55
CA LEU A 193 -10.36 4.95 -12.32
C LEU A 193 -11.20 3.69 -12.58
N LYS A 194 -11.65 3.47 -13.83
CA LYS A 194 -12.56 2.36 -14.16
C LYS A 194 -11.95 1.00 -13.87
N ASP A 195 -10.68 0.80 -14.19
CA ASP A 195 -10.03 -0.51 -14.00
C ASP A 195 -9.89 -0.86 -12.52
N GLY A 196 -9.48 0.10 -11.69
CA GLY A 196 -9.44 -0.07 -10.23
C GLY A 196 -10.83 -0.30 -9.62
N CYS A 197 -11.86 0.36 -10.15
CA CYS A 197 -13.24 0.15 -9.76
C CYS A 197 -13.71 -1.26 -10.12
N ASN A 198 -13.47 -1.72 -11.36
CA ASN A 198 -13.83 -3.05 -11.82
C ASN A 198 -13.10 -4.14 -11.03
N TRP A 199 -11.81 -3.93 -10.70
CA TRP A 199 -11.02 -4.85 -9.87
C TRP A 199 -11.72 -5.23 -8.55
N ARG A 200 -12.41 -4.27 -7.91
CA ARG A 200 -13.16 -4.50 -6.67
C ARG A 200 -14.19 -5.62 -6.81
N PHE A 201 -14.84 -5.71 -7.97
CA PHE A 201 -15.90 -6.69 -8.21
C PHE A 201 -15.41 -7.92 -8.97
N ASP A 202 -14.34 -7.79 -9.75
CA ASP A 202 -13.80 -8.89 -10.56
C ASP A 202 -12.88 -9.79 -9.73
N TRP A 203 -11.71 -9.29 -9.35
CA TRP A 203 -10.73 -10.09 -8.62
C TRP A 203 -11.05 -10.15 -7.13
N PHE A 204 -11.48 -9.01 -6.56
CA PHE A 204 -11.79 -8.90 -5.14
C PHE A 204 -13.22 -9.34 -4.79
N GLN A 205 -14.02 -9.71 -5.80
CA GLN A 205 -15.34 -10.34 -5.67
C GLN A 205 -16.32 -9.59 -4.76
N GLY A 206 -16.19 -8.26 -4.68
CA GLY A 206 -17.03 -7.43 -3.82
C GLY A 206 -16.87 -7.73 -2.33
N ALA A 207 -15.76 -8.34 -1.90
CA ALA A 207 -15.55 -8.72 -0.51
C ALA A 207 -15.72 -7.53 0.44
N ASP A 208 -16.52 -7.71 1.48
CA ASP A 208 -16.77 -6.68 2.50
C ASP A 208 -15.83 -6.88 3.68
N ASN A 209 -14.77 -6.06 3.74
CA ASN A 209 -13.82 -5.98 4.84
C ASN A 209 -13.24 -7.35 5.27
N PRO A 210 -12.66 -8.15 4.33
CA PRO A 210 -12.09 -9.44 4.68
C PRO A 210 -10.93 -9.30 5.67
N ASN A 211 -10.82 -10.22 6.62
CA ASN A 211 -9.68 -10.29 7.52
C ASN A 211 -8.44 -10.78 6.76
N VAL A 212 -7.26 -10.48 7.30
CA VAL A 212 -5.97 -10.87 6.70
C VAL A 212 -4.99 -11.38 7.74
N ASN A 213 -4.07 -12.23 7.31
CA ASN A 213 -2.75 -12.31 7.90
C ASN A 213 -1.78 -11.52 7.01
N PHE A 214 -0.85 -10.78 7.60
CA PHE A 214 0.10 -9.96 6.87
C PHE A 214 1.54 -10.23 7.30
N ARG A 215 2.47 -9.93 6.40
CA ARG A 215 3.91 -9.83 6.67
C ARG A 215 4.54 -8.76 5.80
N GLN A 216 5.49 -8.01 6.34
CA GLN A 216 6.28 -7.08 5.54
C GLN A 216 7.14 -7.84 4.53
N VAL A 217 7.21 -7.32 3.30
CA VAL A 217 7.99 -7.89 2.19
C VAL A 217 8.70 -6.79 1.42
N ALA A 218 9.74 -7.15 0.67
CA ALA A 218 10.34 -6.25 -0.30
C ALA A 218 9.29 -5.85 -1.34
N CYS A 219 9.18 -4.57 -1.65
CA CYS A 219 8.18 -4.11 -2.60
C CYS A 219 8.42 -4.65 -4.01
N PRO A 220 7.41 -5.16 -4.73
CA PRO A 220 7.51 -5.41 -6.15
C PRO A 220 7.85 -4.12 -6.92
N ALA A 221 8.75 -4.21 -7.91
CA ALA A 221 9.12 -3.10 -8.77
C ALA A 221 7.91 -2.54 -9.53
N ALA A 222 6.90 -3.38 -9.83
CA ALA A 222 5.65 -2.97 -10.45
C ALA A 222 4.79 -2.03 -9.58
N ILE A 223 4.96 -2.06 -8.25
CA ILE A 223 4.28 -1.13 -7.33
C ILE A 223 5.11 0.15 -7.21
N THR A 224 6.41 0.02 -6.97
CA THR A 224 7.29 1.19 -6.72
C THR A 224 7.54 2.03 -7.96
N SER A 225 7.47 1.47 -9.17
CA SER A 225 7.55 2.22 -10.43
C SER A 225 6.40 3.23 -10.58
N LYS A 226 5.23 2.93 -10.00
CA LYS A 226 4.04 3.78 -10.04
C LYS A 226 4.03 4.82 -8.92
N SER A 227 4.40 4.43 -7.70
CA SER A 227 4.44 5.35 -6.56
C SER A 227 5.70 6.21 -6.50
N ASN A 228 6.77 5.85 -7.20
CA ASN A 228 8.10 6.46 -7.10
C ASN A 228 8.71 6.42 -5.68
N CYS A 229 8.16 5.60 -4.78
CA CYS A 229 8.62 5.52 -3.40
C CYS A 229 9.21 4.14 -3.11
N VAL A 230 10.51 4.12 -2.78
CA VAL A 230 11.26 2.92 -2.41
C VAL A 230 11.94 3.22 -1.08
N ARG A 231 11.67 2.40 -0.06
CA ARG A 231 12.39 2.52 1.21
C ARG A 231 13.85 2.12 1.03
N GLN A 232 14.74 2.84 1.70
CA GLN A 232 16.10 2.37 1.90
C GLN A 232 16.08 1.14 2.81
N ARG A 233 17.09 0.27 2.67
CA ARG A 233 17.21 -0.94 3.51
C ARG A 233 17.14 -0.57 4.98
N ASP A 234 16.30 -1.30 5.71
CA ASP A 234 16.04 -1.07 7.13
C ASP A 234 15.85 -2.39 7.89
N VAL A 235 14.61 -2.75 8.20
CA VAL A 235 14.22 -3.97 8.90
C VAL A 235 14.35 -5.20 8.00
N ILE A 236 14.22 -5.02 6.68
CA ILE A 236 14.45 -6.06 5.67
C ILE A 236 15.25 -5.49 4.48
N ASP A 237 15.69 -6.34 3.56
CA ASP A 237 16.13 -5.86 2.24
C ASP A 237 14.93 -5.31 1.46
N GLN A 238 14.90 -3.99 1.28
CA GLN A 238 13.83 -3.27 0.60
C GLN A 238 14.09 -3.11 -0.91
N THR A 239 15.10 -3.81 -1.46
CA THR A 239 15.41 -3.79 -2.89
C THR A 239 14.19 -4.26 -3.69
N PRO A 240 13.67 -3.45 -4.64
CA PRO A 240 12.47 -3.86 -5.37
C PRO A 240 12.64 -5.18 -6.11
N THR A 241 11.60 -6.00 -6.12
CA THR A 241 11.62 -7.36 -6.67
C THR A 241 10.81 -7.49 -7.97
N GLY A 242 11.21 -8.40 -8.85
CA GLY A 242 10.48 -8.68 -10.09
C GLY A 242 10.50 -7.55 -11.14
N PRO A 243 9.72 -7.68 -12.23
CA PRO A 243 9.67 -6.68 -13.29
C PRO A 243 8.90 -5.42 -12.85
N SER A 244 9.27 -4.27 -13.41
CA SER A 244 8.63 -2.96 -13.15
C SER A 244 7.26 -2.80 -13.81
N THR A 245 6.90 -3.71 -14.71
CA THR A 245 5.61 -3.79 -15.38
C THR A 245 5.15 -5.23 -15.35
N VAL A 246 3.93 -5.45 -14.86
CA VAL A 246 3.28 -6.77 -14.81
C VAL A 246 1.93 -6.61 -15.49
N PRO A 247 1.58 -7.46 -16.47
CA PRO A 247 0.28 -7.40 -17.13
C PRO A 247 -0.88 -7.51 -16.13
N THR A 248 -1.98 -6.84 -16.42
CA THR A 248 -3.22 -7.00 -15.66
C THR A 248 -3.91 -8.29 -16.10
N TRP A 249 -4.09 -9.22 -15.17
CA TRP A 249 -4.93 -10.38 -15.39
C TRP A 249 -6.40 -9.96 -15.44
N THR A 250 -7.12 -10.47 -16.43
CA THR A 250 -8.56 -10.30 -16.59
C THR A 250 -9.20 -11.70 -16.57
N PRO A 251 -10.25 -11.94 -15.75
CA PRO A 251 -10.98 -13.21 -15.73
C PRO A 251 -11.60 -13.58 -17.08
#